data_AF-A0A0V0YR98-F1
#
_entry.id   AF-A0A0V0YR98-F1
#
_cell.length_a   1.000
_cell.length_b   1.000
_cell.length_c   1.000
_cell.angle_alpha   90.00
_cell.angle_beta   90.00
_cell.angle_gamma   90.00
#
_symmetry.space_group_name_H-M   'P 1'
#
loop_
_entity.id
_entity.type
_entity.pdbx_description
1 polymer ?
#
loop_
_entity_poly.entity_id
_entity_poly.type
_entity_poly.pdbx_seq_one_letter_code
_entity_poly.pdbx_strand_id
1 'polypeptide(L)'
;LSDDVELVAINDPFITTDYMTYMFKYDTVHGQWKHHEITVKDSKTLLFGEKPVTVFGIRNPEEIPWGEAGADYVVESTGVFTDKDKAAAHLKGGAKKVIISAPSKDAPMFVVGVNE
;
A
#
# COMPACT_ATOMS: atom_id res chain seq x y z
N LEU A 1 -4.27 4.27 13.01
CA LEU A 1 -3.07 4.93 12.44
C LEU A 1 -2.64 5.99 13.43
N SER A 2 -1.33 6.20 13.63
CA SER A 2 -0.86 7.41 14.32
C SER A 2 -1.31 8.64 13.51
N ASP A 3 -1.46 9.79 14.14
CA ASP A 3 -1.72 11.07 13.43
C ASP A 3 -0.58 11.43 12.46
N ASP A 4 0.56 10.74 12.55
CA ASP A 4 1.75 10.96 11.71
C ASP A 4 1.69 10.28 10.33
N VAL A 5 0.75 9.35 10.10
CA VAL A 5 0.68 8.57 8.85
C VAL A 5 -0.75 8.44 8.34
N GLU A 6 -0.92 8.70 7.05
CA GLU A 6 -2.19 8.57 6.35
C GLU A 6 -2.07 7.59 5.17
N LEU A 7 -3.03 6.68 5.07
CA LEU A 7 -3.17 5.81 3.91
C LEU A 7 -3.93 6.58 2.83
N VAL A 8 -3.28 6.88 1.71
CA VAL A 8 -3.88 7.67 0.62
C VAL A 8 -4.17 6.85 -0.63
N ALA A 9 -3.47 5.73 -0.82
CA ALA A 9 -3.70 4.83 -1.95
C ALA A 9 -3.29 3.39 -1.66
N ILE A 10 -3.88 2.46 -2.42
CA ILE A 10 -3.52 1.05 -2.50
C ILE A 10 -3.50 0.59 -3.97
N ASN A 11 -2.74 -0.46 -4.28
CA ASN A 11 -2.72 -1.07 -5.60
C ASN A 11 -2.75 -2.59 -5.50
N ASP A 12 -3.69 -3.23 -6.18
CA ASP A 12 -3.62 -4.66 -6.49
C ASP A 12 -4.31 -4.93 -7.84
N PRO A 13 -3.58 -5.38 -8.87
CA PRO A 13 -4.14 -5.63 -10.20
C PRO A 13 -5.02 -6.88 -10.30
N PHE A 14 -5.16 -7.66 -9.22
CA PHE A 14 -5.88 -8.94 -9.21
C PHE A 14 -7.14 -8.92 -8.34
N ILE A 15 -7.35 -7.86 -7.55
CA ILE A 15 -8.40 -7.78 -6.54
C ILE A 15 -9.25 -6.53 -6.81
N THR A 16 -10.58 -6.68 -6.80
CA THR A 16 -11.49 -5.54 -6.91
C THR A 16 -11.61 -4.79 -5.59
N THR A 17 -11.98 -3.51 -5.62
CA THR A 17 -12.18 -2.68 -4.42
C THR A 17 -13.16 -3.28 -3.42
N ASP A 18 -14.25 -3.89 -3.90
CA ASP A 18 -15.20 -4.62 -3.06
C ASP A 18 -14.56 -5.82 -2.35
N TYR A 19 -13.75 -6.59 -3.08
CA TYR A 19 -13.11 -7.77 -2.53
C TYR A 19 -11.96 -7.42 -1.59
N MET A 20 -11.18 -6.35 -1.88
CA MET A 20 -10.20 -5.77 -0.94
C MET A 20 -10.87 -5.38 0.37
N THR A 21 -12.01 -4.70 0.30
CA THR A 21 -12.77 -4.26 1.48
C THR A 21 -13.27 -5.45 2.30
N TYR A 22 -13.76 -6.50 1.64
CA TYR A 22 -14.12 -7.75 2.30
C TYR A 22 -12.92 -8.41 2.99
N MET A 23 -11.80 -8.59 2.29
CA MET A 23 -10.60 -9.21 2.85
C MET A 23 -10.04 -8.42 4.03
N PHE A 24 -10.09 -7.09 3.98
CA PHE A 24 -9.67 -6.25 5.10
C PHE A 24 -10.60 -6.38 6.31
N LYS A 25 -11.91 -6.50 6.11
CA LYS A 25 -12.89 -6.62 7.19
C LYS A 25 -12.83 -7.97 7.91
N TYR A 26 -12.48 -9.03 7.20
CA TYR A 26 -12.56 -10.40 7.69
C TYR A 26 -11.20 -11.11 7.59
N ASP A 27 -10.46 -11.11 8.69
CA ASP A 27 -9.20 -11.83 8.82
C ASP A 27 -9.38 -13.09 9.69
N THR A 28 -8.92 -14.24 9.22
CA THR A 28 -9.08 -15.52 9.93
C THR A 28 -8.21 -15.61 11.20
N VAL A 29 -7.05 -14.95 11.20
CA VAL A 29 -6.07 -14.99 12.31
C VAL A 29 -6.34 -13.88 13.31
N HIS A 30 -6.60 -12.67 12.82
CA HIS A 30 -6.78 -11.47 13.64
C HIS A 30 -8.25 -11.16 13.94
N GLY A 31 -9.18 -11.87 13.31
CA GLY A 31 -10.61 -11.69 13.47
C GLY A 31 -11.17 -10.55 12.61
N GLN A 32 -12.39 -10.13 12.93
CA GLN A 32 -13.04 -9.04 12.20
C GLN A 32 -12.49 -7.69 12.62
N TRP A 33 -12.38 -6.76 11.66
CA TRP A 33 -12.06 -5.36 11.93
C TRP A 33 -13.19 -4.68 12.73
N LYS A 34 -12.86 -4.04 13.87
CA LYS A 34 -13.84 -3.46 14.82
C LYS A 34 -13.70 -1.95 15.03
N HIS A 35 -12.85 -1.28 14.26
CA HIS A 35 -12.55 0.13 14.46
C HIS A 35 -13.41 0.99 13.53
N HIS A 36 -12.78 1.69 12.58
CA HIS A 36 -13.49 2.52 11.62
C HIS A 36 -14.27 1.70 10.60
N GLU A 37 -15.41 2.20 10.18
CA GLU A 37 -16.13 1.61 9.06
C GLU A 37 -15.29 1.74 7.78
N ILE A 38 -15.22 0.65 7.01
CA ILE A 38 -14.60 0.65 5.69
C ILE A 38 -15.72 0.50 4.66
N THR A 39 -15.88 1.48 3.78
CA THR A 39 -16.94 1.45 2.75
C THR A 39 -16.36 1.63 1.36
N VAL A 40 -17.00 1.01 0.38
CA VAL A 40 -16.66 1.23 -1.02
C VAL A 40 -17.45 2.44 -1.50
N LYS A 41 -16.75 3.49 -1.92
CA LYS A 41 -17.38 4.67 -2.51
C LYS A 41 -17.67 4.44 -3.98
N ASP A 42 -16.69 3.90 -4.70
CA ASP A 42 -16.78 3.53 -6.11
C ASP A 42 -15.67 2.52 -6.48
N SER A 43 -15.59 2.15 -7.76
CA SER A 43 -14.64 1.13 -8.24
C SER A 43 -13.17 1.50 -8.05
N LYS A 44 -12.84 2.78 -7.84
CA LYS A 44 -11.46 3.27 -7.67
C LYS A 44 -11.23 3.98 -6.32
N THR A 45 -12.21 3.94 -5.42
CA THR A 45 -12.14 4.67 -4.15
C THR A 45 -12.80 3.89 -3.03
N LEU A 46 -12.06 3.66 -1.94
CA LEU A 46 -12.62 3.21 -0.67
C LEU A 46 -12.55 4.35 0.37
N LEU A 47 -13.39 4.29 1.38
CA LEU A 47 -13.33 5.17 2.55
C LEU A 47 -12.82 4.38 3.74
N PHE A 48 -11.71 4.85 4.32
CA PHE A 48 -11.19 4.36 5.59
C PHE A 48 -11.69 5.28 6.71
N GLY A 49 -12.84 4.93 7.31
CA GLY A 49 -13.66 5.89 8.05
C GLY A 49 -14.23 6.93 7.08
N GLU A 50 -13.90 8.21 7.29
CA GLU A 50 -14.31 9.31 6.40
C GLU A 50 -13.23 9.65 5.35
N LYS A 51 -12.05 9.05 5.46
CA LYS A 51 -10.89 9.40 4.63
C LYS A 51 -10.90 8.63 3.31
N PRO A 52 -10.85 9.31 2.15
CA PRO A 52 -10.78 8.62 0.86
C PRO A 52 -9.40 8.02 0.61
N VAL A 53 -9.39 6.80 0.10
CA VAL A 53 -8.20 6.07 -0.33
C VAL A 53 -8.39 5.65 -1.78
N THR A 54 -7.45 6.06 -2.63
CA THR A 54 -7.46 5.72 -4.06
C THR A 54 -7.06 4.27 -4.27
N VAL A 55 -7.78 3.55 -5.13
CA VAL A 55 -7.50 2.16 -5.48
C VAL A 55 -7.04 2.07 -6.92
N PHE A 56 -5.84 1.53 -7.11
CA PHE A 56 -5.28 1.20 -8.40
C PHE A 56 -5.31 -0.31 -8.65
N GLY A 57 -5.35 -0.68 -9.92
CA GLY A 57 -5.30 -2.07 -10.40
C GLY A 57 -4.24 -2.26 -11.47
N ILE A 58 -3.06 -1.69 -11.26
CA ILE A 58 -1.99 -1.58 -12.25
C ILE A 58 -0.88 -2.59 -11.92
N ARG A 59 -0.44 -3.33 -12.95
CA ARG A 59 0.59 -4.38 -12.81
C ARG A 59 2.00 -3.83 -12.81
N ASN A 60 2.26 -2.84 -13.66
CA ASN A 60 3.57 -2.25 -13.79
C ASN A 60 3.76 -1.18 -12.69
N PRO A 61 4.68 -1.36 -11.73
CA PRO A 61 4.88 -0.41 -10.64
C PRO A 61 5.26 1.00 -11.08
N GLU A 62 5.83 1.15 -12.29
CA GLU A 62 6.21 2.45 -12.88
C GLU A 62 4.99 3.28 -13.31
N GLU A 63 3.87 2.64 -13.60
CA GLU A 63 2.66 3.27 -14.13
C GLU A 63 1.66 3.66 -13.04
N ILE A 64 1.92 3.29 -11.78
CA ILE A 64 1.03 3.61 -10.67
C ILE A 64 1.21 5.10 -10.30
N PRO A 65 0.16 5.94 -10.38
CA PRO A 65 0.29 7.37 -10.19
C PRO A 65 0.26 7.75 -8.70
N TRP A 66 1.27 7.29 -7.95
CA TRP A 66 1.43 7.56 -6.52
C TRP A 66 1.46 9.06 -6.20
N GLY A 67 2.14 9.85 -7.02
CA GLY A 67 2.23 11.30 -6.85
C GLY A 67 0.87 12.00 -6.92
N GLU A 68 -0.02 11.54 -7.81
CA GLU A 68 -1.39 12.10 -7.92
C GLU A 68 -2.24 11.78 -6.69
N ALA A 69 -2.01 10.62 -6.06
CA ALA A 69 -2.65 10.25 -4.81
C ALA A 69 -2.00 10.90 -3.57
N GLY A 70 -0.89 11.64 -3.73
CA GLY A 70 -0.17 12.26 -2.61
C GLY A 70 0.67 11.28 -1.78
N ALA A 71 1.02 10.11 -2.34
CA ALA A 71 1.78 9.10 -1.61
C ALA A 71 3.29 9.43 -1.61
N ASP A 72 3.81 9.82 -0.45
CA ASP A 72 5.26 10.07 -0.27
C ASP A 72 6.06 8.78 -0.07
N TYR A 73 5.49 7.82 0.65
CA TYR A 73 6.09 6.53 0.96
C TYR A 73 5.23 5.42 0.38
N VAL A 74 5.87 4.45 -0.28
CA VAL A 74 5.22 3.22 -0.76
C VAL A 74 5.77 2.04 0.02
N VAL A 75 4.89 1.21 0.55
CA VAL A 75 5.25 -0.10 1.12
C VAL A 75 5.06 -1.14 0.03
N GLU A 76 6.16 -1.68 -0.47
CA GLU A 76 6.18 -2.74 -1.47
C GLU A 76 6.04 -4.09 -0.78
N SER A 77 4.80 -4.60 -0.78
CA SER A 77 4.39 -5.83 -0.10
C SER A 77 3.83 -6.90 -1.04
N THR A 78 4.11 -6.83 -2.33
CA THR A 78 3.74 -7.87 -3.31
C THR A 78 4.66 -9.09 -3.23
N GLY A 79 5.89 -8.90 -2.73
CA GLY A 79 6.93 -9.94 -2.69
C GLY A 79 7.62 -10.20 -4.04
N VAL A 80 7.27 -9.44 -5.10
CA VAL A 80 7.84 -9.60 -6.45
C VAL A 80 8.99 -8.63 -6.69
N PHE A 81 8.88 -7.41 -6.18
CA PHE A 81 9.84 -6.32 -6.41
C PHE A 81 10.74 -6.13 -5.18
N THR A 82 11.57 -7.13 -4.88
CA THR A 82 12.35 -7.19 -3.63
C THR A 82 13.80 -6.73 -3.76
N ASP A 83 14.26 -6.38 -4.96
CA ASP A 83 15.56 -5.76 -5.19
C ASP A 83 15.42 -4.26 -5.46
N LYS A 84 16.51 -3.52 -5.25
CA LYS A 84 16.54 -2.07 -5.29
C LYS A 84 16.04 -1.50 -6.62
N ASP A 85 16.49 -2.06 -7.73
CA ASP A 85 16.16 -1.56 -9.07
C ASP A 85 14.69 -1.79 -9.42
N LYS A 86 14.15 -2.97 -9.09
CA LYS A 86 12.73 -3.26 -9.29
C LYS A 86 11.83 -2.42 -8.39
N ALA A 87 12.17 -2.26 -7.12
CA ALA A 87 11.39 -1.45 -6.19
C ALA A 87 11.44 0.05 -6.56
N ALA A 88 12.56 0.52 -7.12
CA ALA A 88 12.73 1.89 -7.60
C ALA A 88 11.76 2.28 -8.72
N ALA A 89 11.11 1.30 -9.37
CA ALA A 89 10.04 1.55 -10.33
C ALA A 89 8.94 2.46 -9.79
N HIS A 90 8.55 2.31 -8.51
CA HIS A 90 7.53 3.18 -7.90
C HIS A 90 7.92 4.65 -7.82
N LEU A 91 9.22 4.97 -7.80
CA LEU A 91 9.69 6.34 -7.79
C LEU A 91 9.29 7.08 -9.08
N LYS A 92 9.19 6.36 -10.20
CA LYS A 92 8.70 6.92 -11.48
C LYS A 92 7.22 7.29 -11.41
N GLY A 93 6.44 6.58 -10.59
CA GLY A 93 5.05 6.88 -10.29
C GLY A 93 4.84 8.09 -9.37
N GLY A 94 5.92 8.72 -8.88
CA GLY A 94 5.88 9.92 -8.04
C GLY A 94 6.04 9.67 -6.54
N ALA A 95 6.27 8.42 -6.12
CA ALA A 95 6.64 8.14 -4.73
C ALA A 95 8.04 8.71 -4.41
N LYS A 96 8.26 9.19 -3.18
CA LYS A 96 9.56 9.72 -2.76
C LYS A 96 10.48 8.65 -2.18
N LYS A 97 9.91 7.66 -1.49
CA LYS A 97 10.63 6.54 -0.88
C LYS A 97 9.83 5.25 -0.99
N VAL A 98 10.55 4.13 -1.03
CA VAL A 98 9.98 2.78 -1.09
C VAL A 98 10.55 1.96 0.06
N ILE A 99 9.66 1.26 0.77
CA ILE A 99 9.99 0.34 1.86
C ILE A 99 9.62 -1.07 1.38
N ILE A 100 10.61 -1.94 1.26
CA ILE A 100 10.40 -3.33 0.83
C ILE A 100 10.06 -4.16 2.07
N SER A 101 8.90 -4.82 2.09
CA SER A 101 8.45 -5.59 3.27
C SER A 101 9.01 -7.03 3.33
N ALA A 102 10.13 -7.27 2.65
CA ALA A 102 10.77 -8.57 2.52
C ALA A 102 12.30 -8.41 2.49
N PRO A 103 13.08 -9.48 2.77
CA PRO A 103 14.52 -9.43 2.62
C PRO A 103 14.93 -9.02 1.21
N SER A 104 15.82 -8.03 1.13
CA SER A 104 16.39 -7.56 -0.13
C SER A 104 17.83 -8.05 -0.29
N LYS A 105 18.24 -8.28 -1.54
CA LYS A 105 19.62 -8.66 -1.85
C LYS A 105 20.58 -7.48 -1.72
N ASP A 106 20.09 -6.26 -1.97
CA ASP A 106 20.92 -5.08 -2.20
C ASP A 106 20.37 -3.78 -1.60
N ALA A 107 19.11 -3.73 -1.16
CA ALA A 107 18.59 -2.60 -0.41
C ALA A 107 19.08 -2.65 1.06
N PRO A 108 19.39 -1.49 1.67
CA PRO A 108 19.68 -1.43 3.10
C PRO A 108 18.52 -2.00 3.93
N MET A 109 18.84 -2.82 4.93
CA MET A 109 17.86 -3.45 5.80
C MET A 109 17.93 -2.87 7.21
N PHE A 110 16.78 -2.43 7.70
CA PHE A 110 16.62 -1.81 9.00
C PHE A 110 15.67 -2.67 9.84
N VAL A 111 16.04 -2.91 11.09
CA VAL A 111 15.17 -3.50 12.11
C VAL A 111 14.98 -2.45 13.18
N VAL A 112 13.72 -2.02 13.35
CA VAL A 112 13.33 -1.00 14.34
C VAL A 112 13.79 -1.43 15.73
N GLY A 113 14.44 -0.53 16.45
CA GLY A 113 15.04 -0.82 17.77
C GLY A 113 16.35 -1.62 17.73
N VAL A 114 16.93 -1.87 16.56
CA VAL A 114 18.25 -2.53 16.42
C VAL A 114 19.22 -1.65 15.62
N ASN A 115 18.84 -1.22 14.41
CA ASN A 115 19.75 -0.52 13.49
C ASN A 115 19.03 0.47 12.56
N GLU A 116 18.26 1.40 13.13
CA GLU A 116 17.45 2.42 12.44
C GLU A 116 18.23 3.65 11.97
#